data_AF-A0A820BIP6-F1
#
_entry.id   AF-A0A820BIP6-F1
#
_cell.length_a   1.000
_cell.length_b   1.000
_cell.length_c   1.000
_cell.angle_alpha   90.00
_cell.angle_beta   90.00
_cell.angle_gamma   90.00
#
_symmetry.space_group_name_H-M   'P 1'
#
loop_
_entity.id
_entity.type
_entity.pdbx_description
1 polymer ?
#
loop_
_entity_poly.entity_id
_entity_poly.type
_entity_poly.pdbx_seq_one_letter_code
_entity_poly.pdbx_strand_id
1 'polypeptide(L)'
;MDANNKKSSNTQQKKKATIRIIIEVIIAIIIIIVTIILYIYWKKLIINSVLKEVALKPDSAGYKTWLNPPTTITRAYRLFNITNPTKIVTDPTMTTINVQETRPYSYLLSSTKQNIQWSNDYKSIHYSVHRLFTRHPTRFDPSSVNDKGVFIDFVRAMFRAQFPIRAAPMFYHLGGMETFYHTNAIEQLEGFTSDLFNIIRQKMTGSNTAKSGFIYRYNGSRAYNYKIKSGINIFRITRSHFLTLLSDFYY
;
A
#
# COMPACT_ATOMS: atom_id res chain seq x y z
N MET A 1 60.22 -59.09 38.24
CA MET A 1 60.62 -57.78 37.69
C MET A 1 59.42 -56.94 37.21
N ASP A 2 58.17 -57.26 37.63
CA ASP A 2 56.96 -56.77 36.95
C ASP A 2 56.19 -55.62 37.62
N ALA A 3 56.48 -55.28 38.88
CA ALA A 3 55.72 -54.25 39.60
C ALA A 3 56.03 -52.81 39.13
N ASN A 4 57.27 -52.53 38.72
CA ASN A 4 57.67 -51.19 38.28
C ASN A 4 57.19 -50.86 36.85
N ASN A 5 57.09 -51.86 35.98
CA ASN A 5 56.63 -51.65 34.59
C ASN A 5 55.11 -51.42 34.52
N LYS A 6 54.34 -52.06 35.42
CA LYS A 6 52.89 -51.86 35.55
C LYS A 6 52.54 -50.49 36.16
N LYS A 7 53.35 -49.95 37.07
CA LYS A 7 53.20 -48.57 37.59
C LYS A 7 53.52 -47.52 36.51
N SER A 8 54.60 -47.72 35.75
CA SER A 8 55.03 -46.83 34.66
C SER A 8 53.96 -46.67 33.57
N SER A 9 53.40 -47.78 33.07
CA SER A 9 52.36 -47.76 32.03
C SER A 9 51.05 -47.11 32.51
N ASN A 10 50.63 -47.36 33.74
CA ASN A 10 49.41 -46.80 34.33
C ASN A 10 49.53 -45.28 34.55
N THR A 11 50.73 -44.78 34.89
CA THR A 11 51.00 -43.33 35.02
C THR A 11 51.05 -42.62 33.66
N GLN A 12 51.60 -43.26 32.61
CA GLN A 12 51.54 -42.73 31.24
C GLN A 12 50.12 -42.71 30.67
N GLN A 13 49.31 -43.74 30.95
CA GLN A 13 47.93 -43.83 30.51
C GLN A 13 47.04 -42.78 31.20
N LYS A 14 47.25 -42.54 32.50
CA LYS A 14 46.60 -41.43 33.23
C LYS A 14 46.98 -40.06 32.68
N LYS A 15 48.26 -39.81 32.35
CA LYS A 15 48.69 -38.54 31.73
C LYS A 15 48.03 -38.29 30.36
N LYS A 16 47.92 -39.31 29.51
CA LYS A 16 47.22 -39.21 28.21
C LYS A 16 45.74 -38.92 28.38
N ALA A 17 45.07 -39.54 29.36
CA ALA A 17 43.67 -39.28 29.67
C ALA A 17 43.45 -37.85 30.20
N THR A 18 44.32 -37.33 31.06
CA THR A 18 44.24 -35.95 31.56
C THR A 18 44.44 -34.91 30.46
N ILE A 19 45.37 -35.13 29.53
CA ILE A 19 45.58 -34.22 28.38
C ILE A 19 44.34 -34.18 27.47
N ARG A 20 43.70 -35.33 27.24
CA ARG A 20 42.47 -35.39 26.42
C ARG A 20 41.33 -34.60 27.05
N ILE A 21 41.14 -34.73 28.37
CA ILE A 21 40.12 -33.98 29.12
C ILE A 21 40.40 -32.47 29.03
N ILE A 22 41.67 -32.05 29.15
CA ILE A 22 42.05 -30.63 29.02
C ILE A 22 41.68 -30.09 27.63
N ILE A 23 41.94 -30.84 26.57
CA ILE A 23 41.58 -30.44 25.20
C ILE A 23 40.06 -30.33 25.04
N GLU A 24 39.29 -31.30 25.53
CA GLU A 24 37.82 -31.28 25.48
C GLU A 24 37.24 -30.08 26.25
N VAL A 25 37.80 -29.76 27.42
CA VAL A 25 37.41 -28.57 28.20
C VAL A 25 37.73 -27.27 27.45
N ILE A 26 38.90 -27.17 26.82
CA ILE A 26 39.28 -26.00 26.02
C ILE A 26 38.31 -25.82 24.85
N ILE A 27 37.97 -26.90 24.14
CA ILE A 27 37.00 -26.86 23.03
C ILE A 27 35.63 -26.40 23.52
N ALA A 28 35.15 -26.95 24.65
CA ALA A 28 33.88 -26.55 25.25
C ALA A 28 33.85 -25.06 25.62
N ILE A 29 34.93 -24.54 26.20
CA ILE A 29 35.07 -23.11 26.53
C ILE A 29 35.02 -22.25 25.25
N ILE A 30 35.71 -22.65 24.18
CA ILE A 30 35.69 -21.92 22.89
C ILE A 30 34.26 -21.88 22.32
N ILE A 31 33.54 -23.00 22.32
CA ILE A 31 32.16 -23.07 21.82
C ILE A 31 31.24 -22.15 22.64
N ILE A 32 31.37 -22.14 23.96
CA ILE A 32 30.58 -21.25 24.84
C ILE A 32 30.86 -19.78 24.51
N ILE A 33 32.14 -19.40 24.36
CA ILE A 33 32.53 -18.03 24.00
C ILE A 33 31.94 -17.62 22.66
N VAL A 34 32.06 -18.46 21.62
CA VAL A 34 31.49 -18.18 20.29
C VAL A 34 29.97 -18.04 20.36
N THR A 35 29.30 -18.89 21.13
CA THR A 35 27.83 -18.84 21.29
C THR A 35 27.39 -17.56 21.98
N ILE A 36 28.10 -17.12 23.02
CA ILE A 36 27.82 -15.84 23.71
C ILE A 36 28.03 -14.66 22.78
N ILE A 37 29.12 -14.64 22.01
CA ILE A 37 29.40 -13.59 21.01
C ILE A 37 28.28 -13.57 19.97
N LEU A 38 27.93 -14.71 19.38
CA LEU A 38 26.85 -14.79 18.41
C LEU A 38 25.54 -14.31 19.02
N TYR A 39 25.16 -14.73 20.22
CA TYR A 39 23.94 -14.28 20.88
C TYR A 39 23.89 -12.76 21.09
N ILE A 40 24.99 -12.15 21.52
CA ILE A 40 25.08 -10.70 21.73
C ILE A 40 24.97 -9.94 20.40
N TYR A 41 25.63 -10.42 19.34
CA TYR A 41 25.71 -9.71 18.05
C TYR A 41 24.66 -10.14 17.03
N TRP A 42 23.90 -11.21 17.27
CA TRP A 42 22.94 -11.81 16.33
C TRP A 42 21.96 -10.78 15.78
N LYS A 43 21.32 -10.02 16.69
CA LYS A 43 20.37 -8.97 16.32
C LYS A 43 21.01 -7.92 15.43
N LYS A 44 22.21 -7.45 15.77
CA LYS A 44 22.92 -6.42 15.00
C LYS A 44 23.32 -6.93 13.62
N LEU A 45 23.78 -8.17 13.51
CA LEU A 45 24.20 -8.78 12.24
C LEU A 45 23.01 -8.98 11.30
N ILE A 46 21.90 -9.54 11.79
CA ILE A 46 20.69 -9.74 10.98
C ILE A 46 20.10 -8.39 10.57
N ILE A 47 19.89 -7.49 11.52
CA ILE A 47 19.29 -6.17 11.24
C ILE A 47 20.13 -5.42 10.22
N ASN A 48 21.47 -5.40 10.36
CA ASN A 48 22.33 -4.75 9.39
C ASN A 48 22.25 -5.38 7.99
N SER A 49 22.10 -6.70 7.91
CA SER A 49 21.99 -7.42 6.63
C SER A 49 20.65 -7.18 5.96
N VAL A 50 19.55 -7.32 6.71
CA VAL A 50 18.18 -7.04 6.22
C VAL A 50 18.03 -5.58 5.83
N LEU A 51 18.51 -4.64 6.65
CA LEU A 51 18.42 -3.21 6.35
C LEU A 51 19.26 -2.81 5.14
N LYS A 52 20.36 -3.51 4.83
CA LYS A 52 21.12 -3.24 3.59
C LYS A 52 20.31 -3.61 2.34
N GLU A 53 19.54 -4.69 2.41
CA GLU A 53 18.67 -5.14 1.30
C GLU A 53 17.38 -4.33 1.18
N VAL A 54 16.77 -3.97 2.32
CA VAL A 54 15.49 -3.25 2.38
C VAL A 54 15.65 -1.74 2.19
N ALA A 55 16.78 -1.14 2.61
CA ALA A 55 17.04 0.27 2.38
C ALA A 55 16.99 0.57 0.87
N LEU A 56 16.29 1.63 0.52
CA LEU A 56 16.18 2.08 -0.85
C LEU A 56 17.51 2.71 -1.24
N LYS A 57 18.29 2.00 -2.05
CA LYS A 57 19.51 2.48 -2.70
C LYS A 57 19.45 2.11 -4.17
N PRO A 58 20.08 2.87 -5.08
CA PRO A 58 20.00 2.59 -6.51
C PRO A 58 20.33 1.13 -6.90
N ASP A 59 21.20 0.47 -6.14
CA ASP A 59 21.67 -0.89 -6.33
C ASP A 59 20.91 -1.96 -5.53
N SER A 60 20.09 -1.58 -4.54
CA SER A 60 19.45 -2.53 -3.62
C SER A 60 18.26 -3.27 -4.24
N ALA A 61 18.03 -4.51 -3.77
CA ALA A 61 16.85 -5.29 -4.15
C ALA A 61 15.54 -4.61 -3.72
N GLY A 62 15.55 -3.95 -2.57
CA GLY A 62 14.43 -3.15 -2.06
C GLY A 62 14.03 -2.02 -3.01
N TYR A 63 15.00 -1.31 -3.59
CA TYR A 63 14.70 -0.25 -4.57
C TYR A 63 14.12 -0.80 -5.87
N LYS A 64 14.67 -1.89 -6.41
CA LYS A 64 14.16 -2.55 -7.62
C LYS A 64 12.70 -3.00 -7.43
N THR A 65 12.41 -3.60 -6.29
CA THR A 65 11.05 -4.05 -5.91
C THR A 65 10.11 -2.88 -5.68
N TRP A 66 10.57 -1.82 -5.02
CA TRP A 66 9.78 -0.61 -4.80
C TRP A 66 9.43 0.09 -6.13
N LEU A 67 10.40 0.17 -7.04
CA LEU A 67 10.24 0.77 -8.37
C LEU A 67 9.20 0.00 -9.18
N ASN A 68 9.37 -1.32 -9.27
CA ASN A 68 8.51 -2.24 -10.02
C ASN A 68 7.98 -3.34 -9.10
N PRO A 69 6.88 -3.08 -8.37
CA PRO A 69 6.31 -4.08 -7.48
C PRO A 69 5.83 -5.28 -8.31
N PRO A 70 6.15 -6.52 -7.90
CA PRO A 70 5.81 -7.72 -8.67
C PRO A 70 4.30 -8.03 -8.63
N THR A 71 3.53 -7.34 -7.79
CA THR A 71 2.10 -7.58 -7.62
C THR A 71 1.28 -6.56 -8.40
N THR A 72 0.37 -7.07 -9.23
CA THR A 72 -0.65 -6.23 -9.88
C THR A 72 -1.86 -6.11 -8.96
N ILE A 73 -2.27 -4.88 -8.66
CA ILE A 73 -3.43 -4.64 -7.79
C ILE A 73 -4.70 -4.78 -8.63
N THR A 74 -5.57 -5.71 -8.25
CA THR A 74 -6.93 -5.81 -8.83
C THR A 74 -7.92 -5.13 -7.89
N ARG A 75 -8.81 -4.29 -8.45
CA ARG A 75 -9.87 -3.63 -7.70
C ARG A 75 -11.21 -3.87 -8.37
N ALA A 76 -12.15 -4.44 -7.62
CA ALA A 76 -13.53 -4.63 -8.06
C ALA A 76 -14.42 -3.54 -7.46
N TYR A 77 -15.08 -2.76 -8.32
CA TYR A 77 -16.03 -1.75 -7.91
C TYR A 77 -17.44 -2.32 -7.95
N ARG A 78 -18.24 -2.04 -6.93
CA ARG A 78 -19.67 -2.35 -6.91
C ARG A 78 -20.42 -1.07 -6.60
N LEU A 79 -21.41 -0.77 -7.42
CA LEU A 79 -22.27 0.39 -7.26
C LEU A 79 -23.61 -0.03 -6.67
N PHE A 80 -24.26 0.89 -5.96
CA PHE A 80 -25.59 0.70 -5.42
C PHE A 80 -26.61 1.35 -6.34
N ASN A 81 -27.40 0.52 -7.03
CA ASN A 81 -28.52 0.94 -7.87
C ASN A 81 -29.72 1.27 -6.98
N ILE A 82 -30.29 2.46 -7.13
CA ILE A 82 -31.43 2.93 -6.33
C ILE A 82 -32.73 2.41 -6.97
N THR A 83 -33.54 1.69 -6.19
CA THR A 83 -34.76 1.03 -6.70
C THR A 83 -36.04 1.84 -6.47
N ASN A 84 -36.00 2.84 -5.59
CA ASN A 84 -37.13 3.73 -5.29
C ASN A 84 -36.87 5.23 -5.58
N PRO A 85 -36.20 5.62 -6.70
CA PRO A 85 -35.79 7.00 -6.92
C PRO A 85 -36.97 7.97 -7.00
N THR A 86 -38.05 7.61 -7.69
CA THR A 86 -39.25 8.45 -7.80
C THR A 86 -39.86 8.74 -6.44
N LYS A 87 -40.00 7.70 -5.59
CA LYS A 87 -40.57 7.87 -4.25
C LYS A 87 -39.72 8.80 -3.38
N ILE A 88 -38.39 8.73 -3.48
CA ILE A 88 -37.49 9.62 -2.74
C ILE A 88 -37.69 11.09 -3.14
N VAL A 89 -37.98 11.38 -4.41
CA VAL A 89 -38.17 12.76 -4.87
C VAL A 89 -39.58 13.27 -4.57
N THR A 90 -40.60 12.42 -4.67
CA THR A 90 -42.01 12.85 -4.58
C THR A 90 -42.59 12.80 -3.18
N ASP A 91 -42.08 11.93 -2.30
CA ASP A 91 -42.59 11.76 -0.95
C ASP A 91 -41.69 12.46 0.07
N PRO A 92 -42.11 13.62 0.63
CA PRO A 92 -41.32 14.37 1.60
C PRO A 92 -41.18 13.64 2.94
N THR A 93 -41.98 12.61 3.20
CA THR A 93 -41.92 11.80 4.42
C THR A 93 -40.99 10.59 4.29
N MET A 94 -40.50 10.32 3.08
CA MET A 94 -39.61 9.20 2.80
C MET A 94 -38.23 9.44 3.41
N THR A 95 -37.87 8.61 4.38
CA THR A 95 -36.55 8.63 5.05
C THR A 95 -35.63 7.48 4.63
N THR A 96 -36.12 6.55 3.81
CA THR A 96 -35.42 5.30 3.46
C THR A 96 -35.09 5.23 1.96
N ILE A 97 -33.83 4.94 1.65
CA ILE A 97 -33.33 4.72 0.28
C ILE A 97 -33.16 3.21 0.08
N ASN A 98 -33.87 2.63 -0.89
CA ASN A 98 -33.74 1.23 -1.24
C ASN A 98 -32.67 1.09 -2.32
N VAL A 99 -31.71 0.21 -2.08
CA VAL A 99 -30.60 -0.03 -3.00
C VAL A 99 -30.43 -1.50 -3.31
N GLN A 100 -29.95 -1.79 -4.52
CA GLN A 100 -29.52 -3.10 -4.96
C GLN A 100 -28.06 -3.01 -5.42
N GLU A 101 -27.21 -3.89 -4.89
CA GLU A 101 -25.81 -3.96 -5.28
C GLU A 101 -25.67 -4.48 -6.72
N THR A 102 -24.84 -3.82 -7.52
CA THR A 102 -24.50 -4.26 -8.87
C THR A 102 -23.40 -5.32 -8.85
N ARG A 103 -23.22 -6.01 -9.98
CA ARG A 103 -22.11 -6.95 -10.18
C ARG A 103 -20.75 -6.23 -10.04
N PRO A 104 -19.66 -6.95 -9.72
CA PRO A 104 -18.33 -6.34 -9.60
C PRO A 104 -17.74 -5.95 -10.96
N TYR A 105 -17.32 -4.69 -11.09
CA TYR A 105 -16.56 -4.16 -12.22
C TYR A 105 -15.06 -4.18 -11.88
N SER A 106 -14.34 -5.17 -12.41
CA SER A 106 -12.94 -5.43 -12.06
C SER A 106 -11.95 -4.64 -12.93
N TYR A 107 -11.03 -3.93 -12.31
CA TYR A 107 -9.95 -3.19 -12.96
C TYR A 107 -8.58 -3.61 -12.41
N LEU A 108 -7.58 -3.57 -13.26
CA LEU A 108 -6.17 -3.60 -12.88
C LEU A 108 -5.72 -2.17 -12.62
N LEU A 109 -5.13 -1.95 -11.45
CA LEU A 109 -4.51 -0.69 -11.05
C LEU A 109 -2.99 -0.84 -11.18
N SER A 110 -2.44 -0.18 -12.21
CA SER A 110 -1.00 -0.03 -12.36
C SER A 110 -0.56 1.30 -11.74
N SER A 111 0.53 1.28 -10.97
CA SER A 111 1.11 2.47 -10.34
C SER A 111 2.62 2.48 -10.54
N THR A 112 3.07 3.28 -11.50
CA THR A 112 4.48 3.41 -11.87
C THR A 112 5.08 4.65 -11.21
N LYS A 113 6.24 4.50 -10.57
CA LYS A 113 6.99 5.60 -9.97
C LYS A 113 7.83 6.26 -11.06
N GLN A 114 7.76 7.58 -11.16
CA GLN A 114 8.39 8.37 -12.21
C GLN A 114 9.08 9.61 -11.60
N ASN A 115 9.98 10.25 -12.34
CA ASN A 115 10.70 11.46 -11.92
C ASN A 115 11.41 11.28 -10.56
N ILE A 116 12.14 10.18 -10.43
CA ILE A 116 12.81 9.81 -9.19
C ILE A 116 14.05 10.69 -9.01
N GLN A 117 14.12 11.39 -7.89
CA GLN A 117 15.21 12.29 -7.55
C GLN A 117 15.69 11.99 -6.12
N TRP A 118 16.96 11.68 -5.99
CA TRP A 118 17.60 11.48 -4.69
C TRP A 118 17.99 12.82 -4.08
N SER A 119 17.88 12.94 -2.76
CA SER A 119 18.56 14.05 -2.07
C SER A 119 20.08 13.89 -2.17
N ASN A 120 20.82 14.99 -2.07
CA ASN A 120 22.29 15.00 -2.15
C ASN A 120 22.95 14.04 -1.14
N ASP A 121 22.29 13.81 0.00
CA ASP A 121 22.75 12.91 1.06
C ASP A 121 22.18 11.47 0.95
N TYR A 122 21.44 11.17 -0.12
CA TYR A 122 20.71 9.92 -0.39
C TYR A 122 19.74 9.50 0.72
N LYS A 123 19.38 10.37 1.67
CA LYS A 123 18.48 10.04 2.79
C LYS A 123 17.01 10.09 2.42
N SER A 124 16.68 10.73 1.31
CA SER A 124 15.32 10.86 0.84
C SER A 124 15.22 10.72 -0.67
N ILE A 125 14.04 10.27 -1.11
CA ILE A 125 13.68 10.09 -2.50
C ILE A 125 12.44 10.91 -2.75
N HIS A 126 12.51 11.78 -3.76
CA HIS A 126 11.36 12.47 -4.32
C HIS A 126 10.92 11.73 -5.57
N TYR A 127 9.62 11.55 -5.74
CA TYR A 127 9.08 10.88 -6.91
C TYR A 127 7.64 11.33 -7.18
N SER A 128 7.16 10.95 -8.35
CA SER A 128 5.78 11.06 -8.76
C SER A 128 5.20 9.68 -9.02
N VAL A 129 3.89 9.53 -8.83
CA VAL A 129 3.17 8.28 -9.10
C VAL A 129 2.22 8.52 -10.25
N HIS A 130 2.41 7.78 -11.32
CA HIS A 130 1.49 7.71 -12.44
C HIS A 130 0.60 6.49 -12.28
N ARG A 131 -0.73 6.70 -12.31
CA ARG A 131 -1.73 5.65 -12.08
C ARG A 131 -2.49 5.36 -13.36
N LEU A 132 -2.71 4.09 -13.64
CA LEU A 132 -3.52 3.63 -14.78
C LEU A 132 -4.55 2.61 -14.30
N PHE A 133 -5.79 2.78 -14.74
CA PHE A 133 -6.88 1.87 -14.54
C PHE A 133 -7.21 1.22 -15.88
N THR A 134 -7.01 -0.08 -15.98
CA THR A 134 -7.39 -0.88 -17.16
C THR A 134 -8.42 -1.91 -16.75
N ARG A 135 -9.41 -2.18 -17.61
CA ARG A 135 -10.38 -3.24 -17.35
C ARG A 135 -9.67 -4.57 -17.23
N HIS A 136 -10.03 -5.38 -16.24
CA HIS A 136 -9.37 -6.66 -16.01
C HIS A 136 -9.71 -7.64 -17.14
N PRO A 137 -8.73 -8.29 -17.79
CA PRO A 137 -8.96 -9.07 -19.01
C PRO A 137 -9.96 -10.23 -18.84
N THR A 138 -9.95 -10.92 -17.71
CA THR A 138 -10.81 -12.09 -17.46
C THR A 138 -11.93 -11.89 -16.43
N ARG A 139 -11.86 -10.83 -15.60
CA ARG A 139 -12.80 -10.59 -14.49
C ARG A 139 -13.71 -9.39 -14.73
N PHE A 140 -13.49 -8.67 -15.82
CA PHE A 140 -14.41 -7.65 -16.29
C PHE A 140 -15.32 -8.29 -17.33
N ASP A 141 -16.62 -8.33 -17.05
CA ASP A 141 -17.61 -8.81 -18.01
C ASP A 141 -17.91 -7.70 -19.04
N PRO A 142 -17.60 -7.88 -20.33
CA PRO A 142 -17.82 -6.85 -21.35
C PRO A 142 -19.27 -6.43 -21.51
N SER A 143 -20.24 -7.29 -21.18
CA SER A 143 -21.67 -6.95 -21.26
C SER A 143 -22.08 -5.87 -20.24
N SER A 144 -21.28 -5.70 -19.18
CA SER A 144 -21.47 -4.69 -18.12
C SER A 144 -21.52 -3.25 -18.62
N VAL A 145 -20.96 -2.98 -19.81
CA VAL A 145 -21.05 -1.65 -20.45
C VAL A 145 -22.47 -1.24 -20.79
N ASN A 146 -23.44 -2.14 -20.63
CA ASN A 146 -24.87 -1.90 -20.81
C ASN A 146 -25.68 -1.99 -19.49
N ASP A 147 -25.04 -2.20 -18.34
CA ASP A 147 -25.70 -2.21 -17.02
C ASP A 147 -26.26 -0.83 -16.66
N LYS A 148 -27.53 -0.59 -16.99
CA LYS A 148 -28.26 0.64 -16.68
C LYS A 148 -28.79 0.59 -15.25
N GLY A 149 -28.80 1.75 -14.59
CA GLY A 149 -29.36 1.90 -13.26
C GLY A 149 -29.64 3.36 -12.93
N VAL A 150 -30.05 3.56 -11.69
CA VAL A 150 -30.23 4.88 -11.10
C VAL A 150 -29.22 5.01 -9.98
N PHE A 151 -28.29 5.95 -10.16
CA PHE A 151 -27.18 6.16 -9.24
C PHE A 151 -27.21 7.59 -8.72
N ILE A 152 -26.45 7.88 -7.67
CA ILE A 152 -26.30 9.25 -7.18
C ILE A 152 -25.45 10.02 -8.20
N ASP A 153 -25.91 11.21 -8.64
CA ASP A 153 -25.03 12.15 -9.33
C ASP A 153 -24.06 12.73 -8.30
N PHE A 154 -22.82 12.22 -8.28
CA PHE A 154 -21.83 12.63 -7.29
C PHE A 154 -21.47 14.12 -7.40
N VAL A 155 -21.52 14.71 -8.59
CA VAL A 155 -21.26 16.14 -8.78
C VAL A 155 -22.34 16.94 -8.06
N ARG A 156 -23.62 16.64 -8.32
CA ARG A 156 -24.73 17.31 -7.64
C ARG A 156 -24.73 17.05 -6.14
N ALA A 157 -24.45 15.82 -5.71
CA ALA A 157 -24.38 15.45 -4.30
C ALA A 157 -23.30 16.24 -3.55
N MET A 158 -22.10 16.39 -4.13
CA MET A 158 -21.04 17.24 -3.54
C MET A 158 -21.49 18.69 -3.42
N PHE A 159 -22.11 19.25 -4.46
CA PHE A 159 -22.62 20.63 -4.43
C PHE A 159 -23.76 20.83 -3.43
N ARG A 160 -24.52 19.79 -3.07
CA ARG A 160 -25.53 19.86 -2.02
C ARG A 160 -24.97 19.61 -0.62
N ALA A 161 -23.90 18.82 -0.49
CA ALA A 161 -23.34 18.40 0.80
C ALA A 161 -22.18 19.29 1.31
N GLN A 162 -21.33 19.84 0.42
CA GLN A 162 -20.13 20.59 0.81
C GLN A 162 -20.42 22.01 1.29
N PHE A 163 -21.62 22.54 1.05
CA PHE A 163 -21.99 23.85 1.55
C PHE A 163 -23.00 23.69 2.70
N PRO A 164 -22.58 23.82 3.97
CA PRO A 164 -23.52 23.87 5.09
C PRO A 164 -24.51 25.03 4.89
N ILE A 165 -25.70 24.94 5.50
CA ILE A 165 -26.84 25.88 5.76
C ILE A 165 -26.82 27.30 5.12
N ARG A 166 -25.65 27.90 4.84
CA ARG A 166 -25.40 29.18 4.16
C ARG A 166 -24.74 29.05 2.77
N ALA A 167 -24.89 27.93 2.07
CA ALA A 167 -24.55 27.90 0.64
C ALA A 167 -25.28 29.05 -0.05
N ALA A 168 -24.58 29.84 -0.88
CA ALA A 168 -25.26 30.81 -1.72
C ALA A 168 -26.38 30.10 -2.50
N PRO A 169 -27.61 30.65 -2.57
CA PRO A 169 -28.75 29.99 -3.23
C PRO A 169 -28.45 29.51 -4.66
N MET A 170 -27.51 30.17 -5.33
CA MET A 170 -26.96 29.76 -6.61
C MET A 170 -26.41 28.33 -6.64
N PHE A 171 -25.83 27.80 -5.55
CA PHE A 171 -25.31 26.42 -5.52
C PHE A 171 -26.43 25.39 -5.48
N TYR A 172 -27.56 25.68 -4.83
CA TYR A 172 -28.75 24.84 -4.90
C TYR A 172 -29.41 24.90 -6.28
N HIS A 173 -29.46 26.08 -6.90
CA HIS A 173 -29.93 26.23 -8.29
C HIS A 173 -29.03 25.49 -9.30
N LEU A 174 -27.71 25.60 -9.15
CA LEU A 174 -26.73 24.88 -9.99
C LEU A 174 -26.79 23.37 -9.77
N GLY A 175 -27.02 22.94 -8.53
CA GLY A 175 -27.27 21.55 -8.17
C GLY A 175 -28.44 20.91 -8.93
N GLY A 176 -29.31 21.70 -9.57
CA GLY A 176 -30.50 21.28 -10.30
C GLY A 176 -31.53 20.58 -9.41
N MET A 177 -32.70 20.26 -9.98
CA MET A 177 -33.77 19.54 -9.27
C MET A 177 -33.61 18.02 -9.35
N GLU A 178 -32.97 17.49 -10.39
CA GLU A 178 -32.71 16.05 -10.51
C GLU A 178 -31.60 15.62 -9.54
N THR A 179 -31.95 14.75 -8.60
CA THR A 179 -31.03 14.23 -7.56
C THR A 179 -30.24 13.00 -8.03
N PHE A 180 -30.75 12.32 -9.06
CA PHE A 180 -30.26 11.03 -9.49
C PHE A 180 -29.76 11.06 -10.93
N TYR A 181 -28.78 10.21 -11.19
CA TYR A 181 -28.19 10.00 -12.49
C TYR A 181 -28.69 8.69 -13.08
N HIS A 182 -29.40 8.78 -14.19
CA HIS A 182 -30.06 7.66 -14.87
C HIS A 182 -29.23 7.18 -16.05
N THR A 183 -28.15 6.45 -15.81
CA THR A 183 -27.33 5.89 -16.90
C THR A 183 -26.68 4.56 -16.54
N ASN A 184 -25.75 4.14 -17.38
CA ASN A 184 -24.83 3.04 -17.18
C ASN A 184 -23.90 3.18 -15.94
N ALA A 185 -23.73 2.06 -15.22
CA ALA A 185 -22.83 1.96 -14.07
C ALA A 185 -21.34 2.24 -14.40
N ILE A 186 -20.87 1.83 -15.57
CA ILE A 186 -19.50 2.07 -16.03
C ILE A 186 -19.26 3.55 -16.30
N GLU A 187 -20.23 4.31 -16.81
CA GLU A 187 -20.07 5.75 -17.02
C GLU A 187 -19.86 6.52 -15.71
N GLN A 188 -20.51 6.07 -14.62
CA GLN A 188 -20.25 6.60 -13.27
C GLN A 188 -18.80 6.37 -12.81
N LEU A 189 -18.18 5.27 -13.23
CA LEU A 189 -16.78 4.97 -12.91
C LEU A 189 -15.83 5.71 -13.87
N GLU A 190 -15.97 5.46 -15.16
CA GLU A 190 -15.03 5.82 -16.24
C GLU A 190 -15.27 7.21 -16.83
N GLY A 191 -16.38 7.86 -16.53
CA GLY A 191 -16.60 9.25 -16.92
C GLY A 191 -17.93 9.48 -17.64
N PHE A 192 -18.71 10.40 -17.09
CA PHE A 192 -19.90 10.98 -17.67
C PHE A 192 -19.83 12.51 -17.72
N THR A 193 -20.75 13.13 -18.47
CA THR A 193 -20.93 14.57 -18.48
C THR A 193 -22.37 14.89 -18.09
N SER A 194 -22.54 15.80 -17.13
CA SER A 194 -23.82 16.43 -16.83
C SER A 194 -23.81 17.90 -17.23
N ASP A 195 -24.99 18.48 -17.38
CA ASP A 195 -25.24 19.93 -17.43
C ASP A 195 -24.47 20.68 -16.33
N LEU A 196 -24.56 20.25 -15.06
CA LEU A 196 -23.81 20.87 -13.97
C LEU A 196 -22.31 20.73 -14.17
N PHE A 197 -21.84 19.56 -14.59
CA PHE A 197 -20.43 19.36 -14.89
C PHE A 197 -19.94 20.34 -15.96
N ASN A 198 -20.72 20.57 -17.02
CA ASN A 198 -20.34 21.49 -18.10
C ASN A 198 -20.19 22.95 -17.61
N ILE A 199 -21.01 23.38 -16.65
CA ILE A 199 -20.91 24.72 -16.04
C ILE A 199 -19.61 24.86 -15.25
N ILE A 200 -19.25 23.86 -14.44
CA ILE A 200 -18.10 23.94 -13.53
C ILE A 200 -16.79 23.55 -14.19
N ARG A 201 -16.82 22.81 -15.30
CA ARG A 201 -15.65 22.26 -15.99
C ARG A 201 -14.60 23.32 -16.29
N GLN A 202 -15.01 24.52 -16.70
CA GLN A 202 -14.07 25.62 -17.01
C GLN A 202 -13.25 26.08 -15.81
N LYS A 203 -13.74 25.84 -14.59
CA LYS A 203 -13.06 26.18 -13.33
C LYS A 203 -12.28 25.00 -12.74
N MET A 204 -12.40 23.80 -13.30
CA MET A 204 -11.71 22.62 -12.79
C MET A 204 -10.24 22.63 -13.22
N THR A 205 -9.35 22.33 -12.28
CA THR A 205 -7.92 22.18 -12.52
C THR A 205 -7.47 20.74 -12.27
N GLY A 206 -6.33 20.37 -12.84
CA GLY A 206 -5.73 19.03 -12.72
C GLY A 206 -5.97 18.14 -13.94
N SER A 207 -5.67 16.84 -13.78
CA SER A 207 -5.80 15.84 -14.85
C SER A 207 -7.27 15.45 -15.10
N ASN A 208 -7.56 15.06 -16.34
CA ASN A 208 -8.84 14.47 -16.77
C ASN A 208 -10.06 15.30 -16.35
N THR A 209 -10.12 16.54 -16.84
CA THR A 209 -11.22 17.48 -16.57
C THR A 209 -12.31 17.45 -17.65
N ALA A 210 -12.27 16.51 -18.60
CA ALA A 210 -13.27 16.44 -19.67
C ALA A 210 -14.57 15.74 -19.26
N LYS A 211 -14.54 14.92 -18.20
CA LYS A 211 -15.69 14.17 -17.66
C LYS A 211 -15.62 14.09 -16.14
N SER A 212 -16.72 13.73 -15.50
CA SER A 212 -16.80 13.35 -14.09
C SER A 212 -16.94 11.84 -13.95
N GLY A 213 -16.19 11.21 -13.05
CA GLY A 213 -16.33 9.79 -12.77
C GLY A 213 -15.42 9.38 -11.60
N PHE A 214 -15.81 8.33 -10.88
CA PHE A 214 -15.10 7.91 -9.66
C PHE A 214 -13.63 7.57 -9.91
N ILE A 215 -13.32 6.91 -11.03
CA ILE A 215 -11.96 6.54 -11.39
C ILE A 215 -11.39 7.40 -12.52
N TYR A 216 -12.24 8.08 -13.31
CA TYR A 216 -11.83 8.89 -14.44
C TYR A 216 -10.75 9.92 -14.10
N ARG A 217 -10.94 10.70 -13.03
CA ARG A 217 -9.97 11.72 -12.62
C ARG A 217 -8.61 11.14 -12.23
N TYR A 218 -8.58 9.89 -11.76
CA TYR A 218 -7.36 9.21 -11.35
C TYR A 218 -6.68 8.45 -12.50
N ASN A 219 -7.40 8.17 -13.59
CA ASN A 219 -6.89 7.33 -14.67
C ASN A 219 -5.93 8.09 -15.60
N GLY A 220 -4.66 7.71 -15.63
CA GLY A 220 -3.61 8.45 -16.35
C GLY A 220 -3.19 9.73 -15.63
N SER A 221 -3.64 9.94 -14.38
CA SER A 221 -3.20 11.09 -13.59
C SER A 221 -1.84 10.84 -12.96
N ARG A 222 -1.14 11.94 -12.69
CA ARG A 222 0.14 11.92 -11.97
C ARG A 222 0.00 12.67 -10.66
N ALA A 223 0.28 11.98 -9.57
CA ALA A 223 0.43 12.59 -8.26
C ALA A 223 1.90 12.93 -8.03
N TYR A 224 2.16 14.20 -7.74
CA TYR A 224 3.49 14.76 -7.55
C TYR A 224 3.86 14.87 -6.07
N ASN A 225 5.11 15.24 -5.83
CA ASN A 225 5.62 15.69 -4.52
C ASN A 225 5.60 14.60 -3.42
N TYR A 226 5.72 13.33 -3.80
CA TYR A 226 5.99 12.31 -2.79
C TYR A 226 7.44 12.41 -2.35
N LYS A 227 7.65 12.45 -1.04
CA LYS A 227 8.97 12.38 -0.42
C LYS A 227 8.98 11.25 0.59
N ILE A 228 9.88 10.29 0.43
CA ILE A 228 10.07 9.18 1.37
C ILE A 228 11.51 9.16 1.88
N LYS A 229 11.71 8.60 3.08
CA LYS A 229 13.05 8.34 3.62
C LYS A 229 13.58 7.04 3.00
N SER A 230 14.86 7.03 2.61
CA SER A 230 15.50 5.87 1.97
C SER A 230 15.89 4.76 2.94
N GLY A 231 15.95 5.05 4.25
CA GLY A 231 16.36 4.09 5.28
C GLY A 231 17.88 3.99 5.50
N ILE A 232 18.70 4.73 4.74
CA ILE A 232 20.18 4.66 4.81
C ILE A 232 20.75 5.07 6.20
N ASN A 233 20.02 5.85 6.99
CA ASN A 233 20.47 6.37 8.29
C ASN A 233 19.71 5.84 9.52
N ILE A 234 19.05 4.68 9.43
CA ILE A 234 18.50 4.00 10.62
C ILE A 234 19.60 3.73 11.67
N PHE A 235 20.87 3.72 11.26
CA PHE A 235 22.06 3.60 12.10
C PHE A 235 22.20 4.62 13.25
N ARG A 236 21.49 5.76 13.26
CA ARG A 236 21.61 6.76 14.34
C ARG A 236 20.40 6.83 15.29
N ILE A 237 19.31 6.11 15.02
CA ILE A 237 18.14 6.05 15.92
C ILE A 237 18.25 4.78 16.76
N THR A 238 18.97 4.97 17.85
CA THR A 238 19.05 4.17 19.06
C THR A 238 17.73 3.50 19.45
N ARG A 239 17.80 2.16 19.57
CA ARG A 239 17.20 1.30 20.62
C ARG A 239 15.68 1.32 20.91
N SER A 240 14.88 2.32 20.56
CA SER A 240 13.46 2.43 21.00
C SER A 240 12.39 2.34 19.90
N HIS A 241 12.70 2.61 18.64
CA HIS A 241 11.66 2.79 17.60
C HIS A 241 11.41 1.61 16.65
N PHE A 242 12.18 0.51 16.77
CA PHE A 242 12.02 -0.61 15.84
C PHE A 242 10.78 -1.49 16.14
N LEU A 243 10.26 -1.46 17.38
CA LEU A 243 9.03 -2.16 17.74
C LEU A 243 7.77 -1.50 17.16
N THR A 244 7.82 -0.20 16.84
CA THR A 244 6.69 0.54 16.26
C THR A 244 6.60 0.38 14.73
N LEU A 245 7.72 0.13 14.05
CA LEU A 245 7.72 -0.03 12.58
C LEU A 245 7.23 -1.41 12.11
N LEU A 246 7.23 -2.42 12.98
CA LEU A 246 6.69 -3.76 12.67
C LEU A 246 5.19 -3.88 12.96
N SER A 247 4.60 -3.05 13.83
CA SER A 247 3.14 -3.02 14.03
C SER A 247 2.39 -2.40 12.86
N ASP A 248 3.03 -1.46 12.16
CA ASP A 248 2.40 -0.72 11.06
C ASP A 248 2.49 -1.43 9.70
N PHE A 249 3.21 -2.57 9.63
CA PHE A 249 3.24 -3.45 8.46
C PHE A 249 2.22 -4.60 8.53
N TYR A 250 1.51 -4.72 9.65
CA TYR A 250 0.44 -5.70 9.89
C TYR A 250 -0.86 -5.01 10.29
N TYR A 251 -1.35 -4.05 9.50
CA TYR A 251 -2.75 -3.62 9.48
C TYR A 251 -3.13 -3.11 8.08
#